data_AF-A0A8C9CHK1-F1
#
_entry.id   AF-A0A8C9CHK1-F1
#
_cell.length_a   1.000
_cell.length_b   1.000
_cell.length_c   1.000
_cell.angle_alpha   90.00
_cell.angle_beta   90.00
_cell.angle_gamma   90.00
#
_symmetry.space_group_name_H-M   'P 1'
#
loop_
_entity.id
_entity.type
_entity.pdbx_description
1 polymer ?
#
loop_
_entity_poly.entity_id
_entity_poly.type
_entity_poly.pdbx_seq_one_letter_code
_entity_poly.pdbx_strand_id
1 'polypeptide(L)'
;MATRRLTDAFLLLRNNSIQNRQLLAEQVSSHTTCSPLHSRSIAALADDRMALVSGISLDPEAAVGVTKRLPPKWVDGVDEIQYDVGRIKQKMKELACLHDQHLNRPTLDDSLEQEHAIEITTQEITQLFHRCQRAVQALPSQARRACSEQEERLLRNVVGSLAQTLQELSARFRRAQSGYLKRLKNREERSQHFFDTSVPLMDDGDDNTLYDRGFTDDQLALVGQSTLMVDAREREVGRIVQSICDLNEIFRDLGAMIAEQGTVLDRIDYNVEQSCIKTEDGLKQLHKAEQYQKKNRKMLVILILFVIIIVLIVVLVGVKSH
;
A
#
# COMPACT_ATOMS: atom_id res chain seq x y z
N MET A 1 -11.88 -23.26 -10.03
CA MET A 1 -10.45 -23.62 -10.11
C MET A 1 -10.04 -24.30 -8.82
N ALA A 2 -9.55 -25.53 -8.88
CA ALA A 2 -9.00 -26.22 -7.71
C ALA A 2 -7.54 -25.77 -7.50
N THR A 3 -7.15 -25.42 -6.28
CA THR A 3 -5.77 -25.06 -5.93
C THR A 3 -5.15 -26.16 -5.08
N ARG A 4 -3.89 -26.51 -5.35
CA ARG A 4 -3.12 -27.51 -4.59
C ARG A 4 -1.97 -26.82 -3.89
N ARG A 5 -1.89 -26.98 -2.57
CA ARG A 5 -0.73 -26.49 -1.79
C ARG A 5 0.38 -27.53 -1.85
N LEU A 6 1.54 -27.10 -2.35
CA LEU A 6 2.77 -27.90 -2.46
C LEU A 6 3.78 -27.58 -1.36
N THR A 7 3.40 -26.73 -0.40
CA THR A 7 4.27 -26.22 0.65
C THR A 7 4.90 -27.35 1.47
N ASP A 8 4.11 -28.37 1.82
CA ASP A 8 4.61 -29.48 2.66
C ASP A 8 5.61 -30.36 1.91
N ALA A 9 5.33 -30.65 0.63
CA ALA A 9 6.25 -31.38 -0.24
C ALA A 9 7.55 -30.58 -0.44
N PHE A 10 7.45 -29.27 -0.61
CA PHE A 10 8.61 -28.38 -0.70
C PHE A 10 9.43 -28.38 0.60
N LEU A 11 8.80 -28.27 1.76
CA LEU A 11 9.49 -28.28 3.06
C LEU A 11 10.20 -29.61 3.31
N LEU A 12 9.57 -30.73 2.95
CA LEU A 12 10.17 -32.06 3.05
C LEU A 12 11.41 -32.18 2.16
N LEU A 13 11.29 -31.80 0.88
CA LEU A 13 12.41 -31.83 -0.06
C LEU A 13 13.55 -30.90 0.37
N ARG A 14 13.23 -29.69 0.86
CA ARG A 14 14.21 -28.76 1.42
C ARG A 14 14.94 -29.38 2.61
N ASN A 15 14.22 -29.88 3.61
CA ASN A 15 14.80 -30.43 4.83
C ASN A 15 15.66 -31.67 4.52
N ASN A 16 15.18 -32.54 3.63
CA ASN A 16 15.93 -33.72 3.17
C ASN A 16 17.22 -33.31 2.43
N SER A 17 17.17 -32.27 1.58
CA SER A 17 18.35 -31.77 0.88
C SER A 17 19.40 -31.19 1.83
N ILE A 18 18.97 -30.50 2.91
CA ILE A 18 19.86 -29.94 3.93
C ILE A 18 20.54 -31.06 4.71
N GLN A 19 19.78 -32.06 5.16
CA GLN A 19 20.32 -33.24 5.84
C GLN A 19 21.31 -34.02 4.97
N ASN A 20 21.00 -34.24 3.68
CA ASN A 20 21.91 -34.90 2.76
C ASN A 20 23.21 -34.11 2.56
N ARG A 21 23.13 -32.77 2.54
CA ARG A 21 24.32 -31.91 2.45
C ARG A 21 25.22 -32.04 3.69
N GLN A 22 24.63 -32.12 4.88
CA GLN A 22 25.35 -32.30 6.14
C GLN A 22 26.04 -33.66 6.20
N LEU A 23 25.34 -34.74 5.83
CA LEU A 23 25.89 -36.09 5.74
C LEU A 23 27.09 -36.17 4.78
N LEU A 24 26.97 -35.56 3.60
CA LEU A 24 28.06 -35.52 2.63
C LEU A 24 29.26 -34.68 3.11
N ALA A 25 29.02 -33.58 3.83
CA ALA A 25 30.09 -32.78 4.41
C ALA A 25 30.83 -33.55 5.53
N GLU A 26 30.11 -34.29 6.36
CA GLU A 26 30.67 -35.12 7.43
C GLU A 26 31.50 -36.30 6.87
N GLN A 27 31.01 -36.95 5.81
CA GLN A 27 31.74 -38.01 5.11
C GLN A 27 33.03 -37.49 4.46
N VAL A 28 33.00 -36.31 3.83
CA VAL A 28 34.22 -35.67 3.28
C VAL A 28 35.22 -35.32 4.38
N SER A 29 34.77 -34.85 5.55
CA SER A 29 35.64 -34.55 6.70
C SER A 29 36.26 -35.81 7.34
N SER A 30 35.56 -36.94 7.30
CA SER A 30 36.08 -38.22 7.81
C SER A 30 37.10 -38.89 6.88
N HIS A 31 37.05 -38.59 5.58
CA HIS A 31 38.01 -39.10 4.60
C HIS A 31 39.33 -38.30 4.53
N THR A 32 39.34 -37.04 4.94
CA THR A 32 40.54 -36.19 4.95
C THR A 32 41.51 -36.46 6.11
N THR A 33 41.09 -37.18 7.16
CA THR A 33 41.96 -37.49 8.31
C THR A 33 42.91 -38.66 8.07
N CYS A 34 42.82 -39.39 6.95
CA CYS A 34 43.61 -40.61 6.73
C CYS A 34 44.73 -40.55 5.67
N SER A 35 45.04 -39.41 5.03
CA SER A 35 46.20 -39.34 4.11
C SER A 35 46.72 -37.91 3.88
N PRO A 36 47.97 -37.58 4.29
CA PRO A 36 48.46 -36.20 4.30
C PRO A 36 48.90 -35.65 2.93
N LEU A 37 48.90 -36.44 1.85
CA LEU A 37 49.48 -36.02 0.56
C LEU A 37 48.47 -35.69 -0.55
N HIS A 38 47.18 -36.05 -0.41
CA HIS A 38 46.13 -35.75 -1.40
C HIS A 38 45.12 -34.69 -0.93
N SER A 39 45.21 -34.27 0.33
CA SER A 39 44.22 -33.42 1.02
C SER A 39 44.16 -31.97 0.53
N ARG A 40 45.20 -31.47 -0.17
CA ARG A 40 45.32 -30.04 -0.48
C ARG A 40 44.54 -29.60 -1.73
N SER A 41 44.29 -30.52 -2.66
CA SER A 41 43.61 -30.25 -3.94
C SER A 41 42.09 -30.32 -3.82
N ILE A 42 41.57 -31.31 -3.08
CA ILE A 42 40.12 -31.48 -2.90
C ILE A 42 39.57 -30.48 -1.88
N ALA A 43 40.35 -30.13 -0.84
CA ALA A 43 39.98 -29.08 0.10
C ALA A 43 39.82 -27.73 -0.60
N ALA A 44 40.71 -27.36 -1.53
CA ALA A 44 40.61 -26.10 -2.28
C ALA A 44 39.40 -26.04 -3.24
N LEU A 45 39.04 -27.17 -3.88
CA LEU A 45 37.86 -27.23 -4.76
C LEU A 45 36.53 -27.28 -3.99
N ALA A 46 36.54 -27.88 -2.78
CA ALA A 46 35.42 -27.80 -1.85
C ALA A 46 35.28 -26.38 -1.30
N ASP A 47 36.39 -25.73 -0.96
CA ASP A 47 36.46 -24.36 -0.46
C ASP A 47 36.00 -23.34 -1.52
N ASP A 48 36.33 -23.49 -2.80
CA ASP A 48 35.82 -22.60 -3.87
C ASP A 48 34.30 -22.73 -4.09
N ARG A 49 33.74 -23.94 -3.90
CA ARG A 49 32.28 -24.16 -3.93
C ARG A 49 31.60 -23.73 -2.63
N MET A 50 32.31 -23.79 -1.51
CA MET A 50 31.82 -23.33 -0.21
C MET A 50 31.91 -21.80 -0.10
N ALA A 51 32.94 -21.16 -0.66
CA ALA A 51 33.22 -19.73 -0.61
C ALA A 51 32.19 -18.90 -1.38
N LEU A 52 31.61 -19.44 -2.45
CA LEU A 52 30.45 -18.83 -3.13
C LEU A 52 29.14 -18.96 -2.32
N VAL A 53 29.16 -19.71 -1.22
CA VAL A 53 28.02 -20.02 -0.34
C VAL A 53 28.28 -19.61 1.11
N SER A 54 29.50 -19.18 1.48
CA SER A 54 29.91 -18.80 2.84
C SER A 54 29.18 -17.56 3.40
N GLY A 55 28.24 -16.97 2.67
CA GLY A 55 27.22 -16.08 3.23
C GLY A 55 26.10 -16.81 3.99
N ILE A 56 26.07 -18.15 3.96
CA ILE A 56 25.10 -19.00 4.66
C ILE A 56 25.81 -19.61 5.87
N SER A 57 25.68 -18.96 7.01
CA SER A 57 26.19 -19.41 8.31
C SER A 57 25.72 -20.82 8.68
N LEU A 58 26.55 -21.55 9.44
CA LEU A 58 26.31 -22.91 9.95
C LEU A 58 25.16 -23.06 10.98
N ASP A 59 24.43 -22.00 11.27
CA ASP A 59 23.28 -22.02 12.17
C ASP A 59 21.97 -21.98 11.33
N PRO A 60 21.07 -22.98 11.43
CA PRO A 60 19.85 -23.05 10.62
C PRO A 60 18.89 -21.88 10.85
N GLU A 61 19.04 -21.12 11.94
CA GLU A 61 18.30 -19.85 12.15
C GLU A 61 19.00 -18.65 11.50
N ALA A 62 20.32 -18.72 11.30
CA ALA A 62 21.11 -17.66 10.65
C ALA A 62 21.27 -17.87 9.12
N ALA A 63 20.99 -19.07 8.61
CA ALA A 63 20.88 -19.35 7.16
C ALA A 63 19.59 -18.74 6.55
N VAL A 64 18.58 -18.45 7.37
CA VAL A 64 17.58 -17.42 7.07
C VAL A 64 18.20 -16.06 7.41
N GLY A 65 19.34 -15.80 6.78
CA GLY A 65 19.78 -14.44 6.48
C GLY A 65 18.80 -13.88 5.46
N VAL A 66 17.53 -13.69 5.86
CA VAL A 66 16.90 -12.39 5.63
C VAL A 66 17.97 -11.45 6.13
N THR A 67 18.76 -10.91 5.20
CA THR A 67 19.62 -9.77 5.49
C THR A 67 18.74 -8.89 6.36
N LYS A 68 19.10 -8.65 7.63
CA LYS A 68 18.42 -7.68 8.48
C LYS A 68 18.68 -6.29 7.87
N ARG A 69 18.34 -6.10 6.61
CA ARG A 69 18.11 -4.81 6.00
C ARG A 69 16.87 -4.34 6.70
N LEU A 70 17.07 -3.40 7.60
CA LEU A 70 15.96 -2.65 8.14
C LEU A 70 15.12 -2.17 6.95
N PRO A 71 13.78 -2.19 7.09
CA PRO A 71 12.91 -1.61 6.09
C PRO A 71 13.42 -0.21 5.73
N PRO A 72 13.37 0.17 4.44
CA PRO A 72 13.74 1.52 4.04
C PRO A 72 13.01 2.55 4.89
N LYS A 73 13.66 3.65 5.26
CA LYS A 73 13.06 4.70 6.11
C LYS A 73 11.77 5.30 5.57
N TRP A 74 11.52 5.20 4.26
CA TRP A 74 10.26 5.64 3.66
C TRP A 74 9.07 4.73 4.02
N VAL A 75 9.32 3.49 4.47
CA VAL A 75 8.28 2.57 4.94
C VAL A 75 7.58 3.11 6.18
N ASP A 76 8.32 3.72 7.11
CA ASP A 76 7.72 4.36 8.30
C ASP A 76 6.72 5.46 7.89
N GLY A 77 7.04 6.23 6.84
CA GLY A 77 6.13 7.23 6.29
C GLY A 77 4.90 6.62 5.61
N VAL A 78 5.03 5.44 5.01
CA VAL A 78 3.88 4.69 4.47
C VAL A 78 2.96 4.24 5.60
N ASP A 79 3.52 3.72 6.69
CA ASP A 79 2.75 3.26 7.84
C ASP A 79 2.00 4.42 8.52
N GLU A 80 2.63 5.60 8.62
CA GLU A 80 1.96 6.83 9.09
C GLU A 80 0.77 7.19 8.19
N ILE A 81 0.94 7.18 6.87
CA ILE A 81 -0.15 7.48 5.92
C ILE A 81 -1.26 6.44 6.03
N GLN A 82 -0.93 5.15 6.14
CA GLN A 82 -1.92 4.08 6.29
C GLN A 82 -2.70 4.21 7.58
N TYR A 83 -2.04 4.61 8.67
CA TYR A 83 -2.69 4.89 9.94
C TYR A 83 -3.68 6.07 9.81
N ASP A 84 -3.27 7.18 9.21
CA ASP A 84 -4.15 8.33 8.98
C ASP A 84 -5.32 7.98 8.05
N VAL A 85 -5.10 7.17 7.00
CA VAL A 85 -6.18 6.64 6.14
C VAL A 85 -7.17 5.79 6.96
N GLY A 86 -6.68 4.97 7.89
CA GLY A 86 -7.51 4.24 8.85
C GLY A 86 -8.37 5.17 9.71
N ARG A 87 -7.78 6.24 10.24
CA ARG A 87 -8.48 7.27 11.01
C ARG A 87 -9.55 8.00 10.20
N ILE A 88 -9.26 8.36 8.95
CA ILE A 88 -10.26 8.97 8.05
C ILE A 88 -11.45 8.02 7.89
N LYS A 89 -11.22 6.73 7.60
CA LYS A 89 -12.30 5.75 7.46
C LYS A 89 -13.15 5.64 8.73
N GLN A 90 -12.53 5.70 9.90
CA GLN A 90 -13.24 5.67 11.18
C GLN A 90 -14.08 6.93 11.38
N LYS A 91 -13.49 8.11 11.19
CA LYS A 91 -14.16 9.41 11.32
C LYS A 91 -15.29 9.58 10.32
N MET A 92 -15.16 9.06 9.10
CA MET A 92 -16.25 9.03 8.12
C MET A 92 -17.44 8.19 8.58
N LYS A 93 -17.21 7.09 9.30
CA LYS A 93 -18.30 6.28 9.86
C LYS A 93 -18.98 7.00 11.03
N GLU A 94 -18.20 7.64 11.89
CA GLU A 94 -18.70 8.48 12.97
C GLU A 94 -19.58 9.62 12.42
N LEU A 95 -19.09 10.31 11.39
CA LEU A 95 -19.84 11.37 10.70
C LEU A 95 -21.14 10.86 10.08
N ALA A 96 -21.12 9.68 9.45
CA ALA A 96 -22.33 9.07 8.91
C ALA A 96 -23.38 8.79 10.01
N CYS A 97 -22.94 8.34 11.19
CA CYS A 97 -23.81 8.15 12.35
C CYS A 97 -24.41 9.48 12.82
N LEU A 98 -23.59 10.53 12.94
CA LEU A 98 -24.04 11.88 13.31
C LEU A 98 -25.04 12.44 12.27
N HIS A 99 -24.78 12.26 10.98
CA HIS A 99 -25.69 12.67 9.92
C HIS A 99 -27.05 11.97 10.02
N ASP A 100 -27.07 10.66 10.23
CA ASP A 100 -28.33 9.91 10.34
C ASP A 100 -29.08 10.23 11.65
N GLN A 101 -28.35 10.46 12.76
CA GLN A 101 -28.93 10.94 14.02
C GLN A 101 -29.58 12.33 13.85
N HIS A 102 -28.89 13.26 13.18
CA HIS A 102 -29.42 14.60 12.91
C HIS A 102 -30.67 14.55 12.01
N LEU A 103 -30.68 13.67 11.00
CA LEU A 103 -31.80 13.55 10.08
C LEU A 103 -33.06 12.93 10.66
N ASN A 104 -32.94 12.03 11.64
CA ASN A 104 -34.06 11.26 12.17
C ASN A 104 -34.74 11.94 13.38
N ARG A 105 -34.32 13.15 13.74
CA ARG A 105 -34.77 13.81 14.97
C ARG A 105 -36.19 14.42 14.86
N PRO A 106 -37.04 14.29 15.92
CA PRO A 106 -38.37 14.92 15.99
C PRO A 106 -38.43 16.39 16.46
N THR A 107 -37.49 16.89 17.28
CA THR A 107 -37.54 18.23 17.92
C THR A 107 -36.31 19.12 17.58
N LEU A 108 -36.43 20.44 17.78
CA LEU A 108 -35.48 21.48 17.33
C LEU A 108 -34.45 21.94 18.38
N ASP A 109 -34.55 21.51 19.64
CA ASP A 109 -33.91 22.21 20.78
C ASP A 109 -32.41 21.91 20.99
N ASP A 110 -31.90 20.72 20.65
CA ASP A 110 -30.45 20.40 20.73
C ASP A 110 -29.72 20.50 19.36
N SER A 111 -30.26 21.24 18.38
CA SER A 111 -29.71 21.27 17.01
C SER A 111 -28.25 21.75 16.97
N LEU A 112 -27.92 22.75 17.79
CA LEU A 112 -26.62 23.40 17.80
C LEU A 112 -25.46 22.46 18.19
N GLU A 113 -25.65 21.56 19.16
CA GLU A 113 -24.57 20.65 19.60
C GLU A 113 -24.22 19.60 18.53
N GLN A 114 -25.24 19.02 17.88
CA GLN A 114 -25.01 18.06 16.81
C GLN A 114 -24.46 18.73 15.53
N GLU A 115 -24.98 19.91 15.17
CA GLU A 115 -24.45 20.69 14.04
C GLU A 115 -22.97 21.02 14.26
N HIS A 116 -22.61 21.45 15.47
CA HIS A 116 -21.22 21.72 15.82
C HIS A 116 -20.35 20.44 15.81
N ALA A 117 -20.88 19.30 16.26
CA ALA A 117 -20.17 18.02 16.18
C ALA A 117 -19.93 17.55 14.74
N ILE A 118 -20.91 17.74 13.85
CA ILE A 118 -20.80 17.46 12.41
C ILE A 118 -19.74 18.37 11.78
N GLU A 119 -19.73 19.66 12.14
CA GLU A 119 -18.73 20.61 11.66
C GLU A 119 -17.30 20.22 12.09
N ILE A 120 -17.08 19.97 13.39
CA ILE A 120 -15.77 19.54 13.91
C ILE A 120 -15.29 18.29 13.18
N THR A 121 -16.15 17.26 13.11
CA THR A 121 -15.78 15.98 12.49
C THR A 121 -15.47 16.15 10.99
N THR A 122 -16.20 17.03 10.30
CA THR A 122 -15.96 17.38 8.89
C THR A 122 -14.62 18.10 8.70
N GLN A 123 -14.29 19.03 9.59
CA GLN A 123 -13.00 19.74 9.57
C GLN A 123 -11.84 18.78 9.88
N GLU A 124 -11.97 17.92 10.89
CA GLU A 124 -10.97 16.89 11.23
C GLU A 124 -10.68 15.98 10.04
N ILE A 125 -11.72 15.52 9.35
CA ILE A 125 -11.56 14.67 8.15
C ILE A 125 -10.81 15.42 7.05
N THR A 126 -11.18 16.66 6.76
CA THR A 126 -10.52 17.49 5.74
C THR A 126 -9.04 17.73 6.07
N GLN A 127 -8.73 17.99 7.34
CA GLN A 127 -7.35 18.13 7.82
C GLN A 127 -6.55 16.83 7.65
N LEU A 128 -7.13 15.68 7.98
CA LEU A 128 -6.50 14.38 7.76
C LEU A 128 -6.24 14.10 6.27
N PHE A 129 -7.17 14.49 5.39
CA PHE A 129 -6.96 14.39 3.94
C PHE A 129 -5.75 15.23 3.48
N HIS A 130 -5.64 16.48 3.91
CA HIS A 130 -4.50 17.34 3.58
C HIS A 130 -3.18 16.83 4.18
N ARG A 131 -3.21 16.25 5.39
CA ARG A 131 -2.02 15.63 5.99
C ARG A 131 -1.56 14.43 5.17
N CYS A 132 -2.48 13.54 4.79
CA CYS A 132 -2.18 12.40 3.93
C CYS A 132 -1.64 12.85 2.57
N GLN A 133 -2.27 13.84 1.92
CA GLN A 133 -1.83 14.39 0.64
C GLN A 133 -0.38 14.89 0.72
N ARG A 134 -0.06 15.73 1.73
CA ARG A 134 1.30 16.26 1.92
C ARG A 134 2.31 15.16 2.21
N ALA A 135 1.95 14.18 3.02
CA ALA A 135 2.82 13.03 3.31
C ALA A 135 3.09 12.17 2.06
N VAL A 136 2.07 11.90 1.25
CA VAL A 136 2.21 11.17 -0.02
C VAL A 136 3.10 11.93 -1.01
N GLN A 137 2.96 13.26 -1.11
CA GLN A 137 3.80 14.10 -1.97
C GLN A 137 5.25 14.24 -1.46
N ALA A 138 5.47 14.19 -0.14
CA ALA A 138 6.80 14.27 0.47
C ALA A 138 7.59 12.96 0.33
N LEU A 139 6.92 11.81 0.29
CA LEU A 139 7.52 10.47 0.28
C LEU A 139 8.60 10.27 -0.81
N PRO A 140 8.35 10.63 -2.10
CA PRO A 140 9.36 10.53 -3.16
C PRO A 140 10.63 11.36 -2.86
N SER A 141 10.46 12.56 -2.30
CA SER A 141 11.56 13.48 -2.02
C SER A 141 12.42 13.01 -0.83
N GLN A 142 11.81 12.39 0.18
CA GLN A 142 12.52 11.82 1.33
C GLN A 142 13.33 10.58 0.94
N ALA A 143 12.84 9.80 -0.02
CA ALA A 143 13.47 8.55 -0.42
C ALA A 143 14.64 8.72 -1.42
N ARG A 144 14.68 9.81 -2.20
CA ARG A 144 15.72 10.07 -3.22
C ARG A 144 17.16 10.08 -2.69
N ARG A 145 17.38 10.28 -1.40
CA ARG A 145 18.73 10.34 -0.80
C ARG A 145 19.34 8.98 -0.44
N ALA A 146 18.58 7.88 -0.50
CA ALA A 146 19.03 6.59 0.04
C ALA A 146 18.55 5.35 -0.76
N CYS A 147 17.82 5.51 -1.86
CA CYS A 147 17.18 4.37 -2.54
C CYS A 147 18.03 3.76 -3.66
N SER A 148 18.05 2.43 -3.70
CA SER A 148 18.41 1.64 -4.88
C SER A 148 17.38 1.83 -6.02
N GLU A 149 17.76 1.56 -7.26
CA GLU A 149 16.86 1.63 -8.42
C GLU A 149 15.61 0.75 -8.25
N GLN A 150 15.73 -0.43 -7.61
CA GLN A 150 14.58 -1.26 -7.28
C GLN A 150 13.68 -0.61 -6.22
N GLU A 151 14.25 0.02 -5.21
CA GLU A 151 13.50 0.70 -4.14
C GLU A 151 12.75 1.91 -4.67
N GLU A 152 13.33 2.63 -5.64
CA GLU A 152 12.66 3.75 -6.31
C GLU A 152 11.44 3.30 -7.13
N ARG A 153 11.55 2.15 -7.82
CA ARG A 153 10.41 1.54 -8.54
C ARG A 153 9.31 1.11 -7.56
N LEU A 154 9.67 0.47 -6.45
CA LEU A 154 8.73 0.08 -5.41
C LEU A 154 8.03 1.31 -4.80
N LEU A 155 8.78 2.36 -4.50
CA LEU A 155 8.23 3.60 -3.96
C LEU A 155 7.22 4.24 -4.91
N ARG A 156 7.51 4.32 -6.21
CA ARG A 156 6.54 4.83 -7.20
C ARG A 156 5.24 4.04 -7.18
N ASN A 157 5.32 2.72 -7.11
CA ASN A 157 4.14 1.86 -7.02
C ASN A 157 3.34 2.09 -5.73
N VAL A 158 4.03 2.22 -4.59
CA VAL A 158 3.40 2.47 -3.29
C VAL A 158 2.72 3.84 -3.27
N VAL A 159 3.41 4.89 -3.72
CA VAL A 159 2.86 6.26 -3.82
C VAL A 159 1.62 6.29 -4.71
N GLY A 160 1.64 5.56 -5.84
CA GLY A 160 0.47 5.40 -6.69
C GLY A 160 -0.72 4.75 -6.01
N SER A 161 -0.47 3.62 -5.33
CA SER A 161 -1.50 2.89 -4.59
C SER A 161 -2.11 3.74 -3.46
N LEU A 162 -1.27 4.48 -2.72
CA LEU A 162 -1.72 5.39 -1.66
C LEU A 162 -2.53 6.55 -2.24
N ALA A 163 -2.07 7.17 -3.33
CA ALA A 163 -2.80 8.25 -4.00
C ALA A 163 -4.17 7.77 -4.50
N GLN A 164 -4.24 6.59 -5.11
CA GLN A 164 -5.49 5.99 -5.56
C GLN A 164 -6.44 5.71 -4.39
N THR A 165 -5.93 5.14 -3.30
CA THR A 165 -6.71 4.88 -2.09
C THR A 165 -7.29 6.18 -1.52
N LEU A 166 -6.48 7.24 -1.46
CA LEU A 166 -6.88 8.55 -0.95
C LEU A 166 -7.90 9.24 -1.88
N GLN A 167 -7.74 9.10 -3.20
CA GLN A 167 -8.70 9.60 -4.19
C GLN A 167 -10.05 8.88 -4.11
N GLU A 168 -10.04 7.55 -3.90
CA GLU A 168 -11.28 6.79 -3.69
C GLU A 168 -11.98 7.22 -2.40
N LEU A 169 -11.21 7.41 -1.33
CA LEU A 169 -11.73 7.89 -0.04
C LEU A 169 -12.34 9.29 -0.15
N SER A 170 -11.68 10.22 -0.83
CA SER A 170 -12.20 11.59 -1.03
C SER A 170 -13.46 11.59 -1.90
N ALA A 171 -13.54 10.71 -2.90
CA ALA A 171 -14.76 10.51 -3.69
C ALA A 171 -15.90 9.95 -2.84
N ARG A 172 -15.64 8.96 -1.97
CA ARG A 172 -16.65 8.42 -1.05
C ARG A 172 -17.14 9.48 -0.07
N PHE A 173 -16.24 10.29 0.50
CA PHE A 173 -16.59 11.36 1.42
C PHE A 173 -17.46 12.43 0.76
N ARG A 174 -17.04 12.96 -0.41
CA ARG A 174 -17.83 13.96 -1.14
C ARG A 174 -19.22 13.44 -1.51
N ARG A 175 -19.35 12.19 -1.96
CA ARG A 175 -20.66 11.57 -2.23
C ARG A 175 -21.51 11.45 -0.96
N ALA A 176 -20.92 11.08 0.17
CA ALA A 176 -21.63 11.01 1.45
C ALA A 176 -22.14 12.39 1.89
N GLN A 177 -21.30 13.43 1.78
CA GLN A 177 -21.68 14.81 2.10
C GLN A 177 -22.76 15.36 1.15
N SER A 178 -22.60 15.19 -0.17
CA SER A 178 -23.64 15.58 -1.13
C SER A 178 -24.97 14.83 -0.90
N GLY A 179 -24.89 13.56 -0.51
CA GLY A 179 -26.06 12.77 -0.12
C GLY A 179 -26.75 13.33 1.12
N TYR A 180 -25.99 13.66 2.15
CA TYR A 180 -26.50 14.31 3.37
C TYR A 180 -27.18 15.64 3.06
N LEU A 181 -26.51 16.55 2.34
CA LEU A 181 -27.07 17.85 1.95
C LEU A 181 -28.36 17.73 1.15
N LYS A 182 -28.43 16.78 0.21
CA LYS A 182 -29.66 16.52 -0.57
C LYS A 182 -30.82 16.09 0.33
N ARG A 183 -30.57 15.20 1.29
CA ARG A 183 -31.62 14.76 2.23
C ARG A 183 -32.03 15.87 3.18
N LEU A 184 -31.09 16.72 3.61
CA LEU A 184 -31.36 17.89 4.45
C LEU A 184 -32.28 18.88 3.73
N LYS A 185 -31.95 19.23 2.48
CA LYS A 185 -32.79 20.08 1.61
C LYS A 185 -34.19 19.50 1.40
N ASN A 186 -34.29 18.21 1.09
CA ASN A 186 -35.60 17.55 0.91
C ASN A 186 -36.47 17.58 2.19
N ARG A 187 -35.85 17.48 3.37
CA ARG A 187 -36.56 17.61 4.65
C ARG A 187 -37.06 19.04 4.85
N GLU A 188 -36.26 20.04 4.48
CA GLU A 188 -36.59 21.45 4.58
C GLU A 188 -37.73 21.86 3.65
N GLU A 189 -37.68 21.50 2.37
CA GLU A 189 -38.75 21.76 1.40
C GLU A 189 -40.09 21.18 1.89
N ARG A 190 -40.07 19.97 2.46
CA ARG A 190 -41.26 19.34 3.04
C ARG A 190 -41.79 20.08 4.28
N SER A 191 -40.91 20.60 5.13
CA SER A 191 -41.35 21.41 6.27
C SER A 191 -41.86 22.78 5.83
N GLN A 192 -41.24 23.44 4.86
CA GLN A 192 -41.68 24.74 4.35
C GLN A 192 -43.07 24.65 3.71
N HIS A 193 -43.38 23.58 2.96
CA HIS A 193 -44.72 23.35 2.42
C HIS A 193 -45.83 23.27 3.48
N PHE A 194 -45.50 22.86 4.72
CA PHE A 194 -46.46 22.83 5.82
C PHE A 194 -46.74 24.22 6.40
N PHE A 195 -45.79 25.15 6.32
CA PHE A 195 -45.94 26.53 6.80
C PHE A 195 -46.41 27.52 5.72
N ASP A 196 -46.07 27.27 4.45
CA ASP A 196 -46.48 28.10 3.31
C ASP A 196 -47.94 27.81 2.89
N THR A 197 -48.47 26.64 3.26
CA THR A 197 -49.92 26.40 3.31
C THR A 197 -50.51 27.10 4.52
N SER A 198 -50.38 28.43 4.56
CA SER A 198 -51.30 29.26 5.33
C SER A 198 -52.70 29.00 4.78
N VAL A 199 -53.41 28.11 5.49
CA VAL A 199 -54.87 27.99 5.63
C VAL A 199 -55.65 28.62 4.47
N PRO A 200 -56.30 27.85 3.57
CA PRO A 200 -57.48 28.36 2.88
C PRO A 200 -58.47 28.70 3.99
N LEU A 201 -58.52 29.97 4.38
CA LEU A 201 -59.57 30.50 5.22
C LEU A 201 -60.83 30.13 4.46
N MET A 202 -61.64 29.22 5.01
CA MET A 202 -62.94 28.93 4.43
C MET A 202 -63.66 30.28 4.35
N ASP A 203 -63.87 30.73 3.12
CA ASP A 203 -64.67 31.88 2.76
C ASP A 203 -66.11 31.54 3.13
N ASP A 204 -66.43 31.71 4.40
CA ASP A 204 -67.80 31.71 4.89
C ASP A 204 -68.19 33.17 5.06
N GLY A 205 -68.75 33.69 3.98
CA GLY A 205 -69.73 34.78 3.90
C GLY A 205 -69.58 35.98 4.83
N ASP A 206 -69.40 37.14 4.19
CA ASP A 206 -70.01 38.42 4.59
C ASP A 206 -69.39 39.14 5.80
N ASP A 207 -68.46 40.06 5.55
CA ASP A 207 -68.64 41.50 5.83
C ASP A 207 -67.31 42.27 5.67
N ASN A 208 -67.46 43.52 5.34
CA ASN A 208 -66.51 44.47 4.81
C ASN A 208 -65.65 45.10 5.94
N THR A 209 -64.59 44.42 6.40
CA THR A 209 -63.54 45.07 7.22
C THR A 209 -62.13 44.78 6.71
N LEU A 210 -61.74 45.64 5.79
CA LEU A 210 -60.53 45.64 5.00
C LEU A 210 -59.37 46.33 5.78
N TYR A 211 -58.25 45.59 5.95
CA TYR A 211 -56.93 45.99 6.47
C TYR A 211 -56.83 46.44 7.94
N ASP A 212 -56.57 45.50 8.87
CA ASP A 212 -55.51 45.61 9.90
C ASP A 212 -55.58 44.42 10.87
N ARG A 213 -55.25 43.21 10.39
CA ARG A 213 -54.86 42.12 11.28
C ARG A 213 -53.40 41.82 10.99
N GLY A 214 -52.53 42.76 11.39
CA GLY A 214 -51.11 42.51 11.46
C GLY A 214 -50.83 41.20 12.19
N PHE A 215 -49.79 40.47 11.76
CA PHE A 215 -49.30 39.29 12.45
C PHE A 215 -49.31 39.55 13.95
N THR A 216 -49.99 38.71 14.74
CA THR A 216 -49.89 38.77 16.21
C THR A 216 -48.42 38.75 16.61
N ASP A 217 -48.00 39.50 17.64
CA ASP A 217 -46.59 39.56 18.09
C ASP A 217 -45.97 38.17 18.27
N ASP A 218 -46.76 37.17 18.69
CA ASP A 218 -46.36 35.76 18.78
C ASP A 218 -46.06 35.11 17.41
N GLN A 219 -46.82 35.44 16.36
CA GLN A 219 -46.54 35.01 14.98
C GLN A 219 -45.31 35.71 14.42
N LEU A 220 -45.12 37.00 14.71
CA LEU A 220 -43.95 37.76 14.24
C LEU A 220 -42.66 37.30 14.94
N ALA A 221 -42.73 36.97 16.24
CA ALA A 221 -41.64 36.35 16.99
C ALA A 221 -41.32 34.93 16.49
N LEU A 222 -42.33 34.14 16.14
CA LEU A 222 -42.15 32.80 15.56
C LEU A 222 -41.50 32.87 14.17
N VAL A 223 -41.94 33.80 13.31
CA VAL A 223 -41.32 34.04 12.00
C VAL A 223 -39.89 34.56 12.16
N GLY A 224 -39.64 35.49 13.08
CA GLY A 224 -38.29 36.00 13.39
C GLY A 224 -37.33 34.93 13.94
N GLN A 225 -37.83 34.03 14.79
CA GLN A 225 -37.06 32.88 15.27
C GLN A 225 -36.81 31.85 14.16
N SER A 226 -37.79 31.66 13.27
CA SER A 226 -37.68 30.77 12.12
C SER A 226 -36.69 31.29 11.07
N THR A 227 -36.60 32.62 10.84
CA THR A 227 -35.62 33.21 9.92
C THR A 227 -34.19 33.14 10.45
N LEU A 228 -33.98 33.32 11.76
CA LEU A 228 -32.67 33.15 12.39
C LEU A 228 -32.17 31.70 12.34
N MET A 229 -33.08 30.71 12.46
CA MET A 229 -32.75 29.29 12.27
C MET A 229 -32.36 28.95 10.84
N VAL A 230 -32.99 29.57 9.84
CA VAL A 230 -32.64 29.39 8.42
C VAL A 230 -31.24 29.94 8.13
N ASP A 231 -30.90 31.13 8.63
CA ASP A 231 -29.57 31.73 8.43
C ASP A 231 -28.44 30.93 9.10
N ALA A 232 -28.65 30.40 10.31
CA ALA A 232 -27.69 29.53 10.98
C ALA A 232 -27.42 28.23 10.20
N ARG A 233 -28.46 27.64 9.60
CA ARG A 233 -28.34 26.45 8.75
C ARG A 233 -27.68 26.73 7.41
N GLU A 234 -27.95 27.87 6.79
CA GLU A 234 -27.31 28.24 5.52
C GLU A 234 -25.78 28.36 5.69
N ARG A 235 -25.33 28.83 6.85
CA ARG A 235 -23.91 28.84 7.23
C ARG A 235 -23.32 27.44 7.41
N GLU A 236 -24.05 26.50 8.02
CA GLU A 236 -23.62 25.09 8.16
C GLU A 236 -23.47 24.43 6.78
N VAL A 237 -24.50 24.54 5.93
CA VAL A 237 -24.49 24.01 4.57
C VAL A 237 -23.32 24.61 3.78
N GLY A 238 -23.08 25.92 3.92
CA GLY A 238 -21.93 26.60 3.32
C GLY A 238 -20.59 25.99 3.71
N ARG A 239 -20.40 25.64 4.99
CA ARG A 239 -19.15 25.01 5.48
C ARG A 239 -18.96 23.59 4.95
N ILE A 240 -20.03 22.80 4.87
CA ILE A 240 -19.96 21.47 4.26
C ILE A 240 -19.59 21.58 2.78
N VAL A 241 -20.22 22.51 2.05
CA VAL A 241 -19.90 22.78 0.64
C VAL A 241 -18.44 23.21 0.48
N GLN A 242 -17.93 24.08 1.36
CA GLN A 242 -16.52 24.47 1.37
C GLN A 242 -15.61 23.25 1.53
N SER A 243 -15.90 22.35 2.48
CA SER A 243 -15.11 21.11 2.65
C SER A 243 -15.11 20.22 1.40
N ILE A 244 -16.22 20.18 0.64
CA ILE A 244 -16.30 19.45 -0.63
C ILE A 244 -15.43 20.11 -1.71
N CYS A 245 -15.41 21.45 -1.76
CA CYS A 245 -14.58 22.23 -2.67
C CYS A 245 -13.09 22.05 -2.36
N ASP A 246 -12.69 22.12 -1.09
CA ASP A 246 -11.30 21.92 -0.64
C ASP A 246 -10.81 20.52 -1.03
N LEU A 247 -11.65 19.49 -0.85
CA LEU A 247 -11.33 18.13 -1.27
C LEU A 247 -11.27 17.94 -2.79
N ASN A 248 -11.88 18.84 -3.57
CA ASN A 248 -11.79 18.81 -5.03
C ASN A 248 -10.38 19.20 -5.50
N GLU A 249 -9.72 20.13 -4.82
CA GLU A 249 -8.32 20.47 -5.06
C GLU A 249 -7.43 19.25 -4.81
N ILE A 250 -7.58 18.62 -3.64
CA ILE A 250 -6.85 17.37 -3.31
C ILE A 250 -7.11 16.29 -4.36
N PHE A 251 -8.35 16.14 -4.81
CA PHE A 251 -8.70 15.15 -5.83
C PHE A 251 -7.99 15.41 -7.17
N ARG A 252 -7.84 16.68 -7.59
CA ARG A 252 -7.12 17.05 -8.82
C ARG A 252 -5.63 16.76 -8.69
N ASP A 253 -5.03 17.14 -7.56
CA ASP A 253 -3.61 16.92 -7.30
C ASP A 253 -3.23 15.44 -7.27
N LEU A 254 -4.04 14.62 -6.59
CA LEU A 254 -3.85 13.17 -6.56
C LEU A 254 -4.14 12.54 -7.93
N GLY A 255 -5.13 13.07 -8.65
CA GLY A 255 -5.47 12.64 -10.00
C GLY A 255 -4.32 12.87 -10.99
N ALA A 256 -3.64 14.02 -10.90
CA ALA A 256 -2.45 14.31 -11.69
C ALA A 256 -1.32 13.30 -11.39
N MET A 257 -1.06 13.01 -10.11
CA MET A 257 -0.05 12.04 -9.68
C MET A 257 -0.33 10.62 -10.20
N ILE A 258 -1.60 10.22 -10.27
CA ILE A 258 -1.99 8.90 -10.80
C ILE A 258 -1.90 8.87 -12.32
N ALA A 259 -2.34 9.94 -13.00
CA ALA A 259 -2.30 10.05 -14.46
C ALA A 259 -0.86 10.05 -15.00
N GLU A 260 0.03 10.82 -14.38
CA GLU A 260 1.45 10.91 -14.74
C GLU A 260 2.18 9.56 -14.61
N GLN A 261 1.67 8.72 -13.72
CA GLN A 261 2.26 7.45 -13.38
C GLN A 261 1.65 6.30 -14.24
N GLY A 262 0.57 6.55 -15.01
CA GLY A 262 -0.08 5.62 -15.95
C GLY A 262 -1.28 4.86 -15.36
N THR A 263 -2.04 4.10 -16.17
CA THR A 263 -3.15 3.28 -15.64
C THR A 263 -2.63 2.10 -14.83
N VAL A 264 -3.31 1.73 -13.73
CA VAL A 264 -2.88 0.65 -12.82
C VAL A 264 -2.66 -0.68 -13.55
N LEU A 265 -3.49 -0.97 -14.57
CA LEU A 265 -3.41 -2.20 -15.35
C LEU A 265 -2.13 -2.24 -16.21
N ASP A 266 -1.84 -1.14 -16.91
CA ASP A 266 -0.66 -1.00 -17.78
C ASP A 266 0.65 -1.22 -17.00
N ARG A 267 0.67 -0.84 -15.71
CA ARG A 267 1.82 -1.08 -14.83
C ARG A 267 1.96 -2.53 -14.38
N ILE A 268 0.85 -3.25 -14.16
CA ILE A 268 0.90 -4.66 -13.77
C ILE A 268 1.44 -5.46 -14.95
N ASP A 269 0.88 -5.25 -16.14
CA ASP A 269 1.29 -5.95 -17.36
C ASP A 269 2.76 -5.65 -17.66
N TYR A 270 3.17 -4.38 -17.60
CA TYR A 270 4.57 -3.99 -17.79
C TYR A 270 5.51 -4.63 -16.76
N ASN A 271 5.18 -4.62 -15.46
CA ASN A 271 6.06 -5.19 -14.43
C ASN A 271 6.13 -6.72 -14.51
N VAL A 272 5.03 -7.39 -14.87
CA VAL A 272 4.98 -8.84 -15.07
C VAL A 272 5.77 -9.22 -16.32
N GLU A 273 5.62 -8.50 -17.42
CA GLU A 273 6.39 -8.69 -18.65
C GLU A 273 7.89 -8.50 -18.39
N GLN A 274 8.28 -7.42 -17.71
CA GLN A 274 9.68 -7.18 -17.34
C GLN A 274 10.23 -8.29 -16.43
N SER A 275 9.42 -8.83 -15.53
CA SER A 275 9.83 -9.96 -14.69
C SER A 275 9.98 -11.25 -15.50
N CYS A 276 9.09 -11.49 -16.46
CA CYS A 276 9.18 -12.60 -17.40
C CYS A 276 10.49 -12.54 -18.21
N ILE A 277 10.77 -11.40 -18.83
CA ILE A 277 11.99 -11.16 -19.63
C ILE A 277 13.25 -11.40 -18.77
N LYS A 278 13.31 -10.83 -17.55
CA LYS A 278 14.45 -11.04 -16.64
C LYS A 278 14.64 -12.49 -16.23
N THR A 279 13.55 -13.24 -16.06
CA THR A 279 13.61 -14.65 -15.69
C THR A 279 14.10 -15.49 -16.87
N GLU A 280 13.66 -15.17 -18.10
CA GLU A 280 14.14 -15.81 -19.32
C GLU A 280 15.64 -15.55 -19.53
N ASP A 281 16.09 -14.32 -19.36
CA ASP A 281 17.51 -13.97 -19.47
C ASP A 281 18.37 -14.61 -18.37
N GLY A 282 17.84 -14.69 -17.14
CA GLY A 282 18.46 -15.45 -16.06
C GLY A 282 18.60 -16.94 -16.40
N LEU A 283 17.60 -17.54 -17.04
CA LEU A 283 17.64 -18.92 -17.51
C LEU A 283 18.70 -19.10 -18.61
N LYS A 284 18.83 -18.16 -19.55
CA LYS A 284 19.90 -18.16 -20.56
C LYS A 284 21.28 -18.10 -19.90
N GLN A 285 21.46 -17.27 -18.89
CA GLN A 285 22.72 -17.17 -18.13
C GLN A 285 23.05 -18.47 -17.39
N LEU A 286 22.06 -19.09 -16.74
CA LEU A 286 22.23 -20.40 -16.09
C LEU A 286 22.62 -21.49 -17.09
N HIS A 287 21.98 -21.50 -18.26
CA HIS A 287 22.31 -22.47 -19.31
C HIS A 287 23.75 -22.27 -19.82
N LYS A 288 24.16 -21.01 -20.01
CA LYS A 288 25.54 -20.67 -20.39
C LYS A 288 26.54 -21.10 -19.30
N ALA A 289 26.22 -20.87 -18.03
CA ALA A 289 27.04 -21.29 -16.90
C ALA A 289 27.17 -22.82 -16.82
N GLU A 290 26.09 -23.56 -17.05
CA GLU A 290 26.10 -25.03 -17.10
C GLU A 290 27.01 -25.53 -18.24
N GLN A 291 26.91 -24.93 -19.43
CA GLN A 291 27.77 -25.26 -20.56
C GLN A 291 29.25 -25.00 -20.25
N TYR A 292 29.58 -23.85 -19.64
CA TYR A 292 30.94 -23.56 -19.18
C TYR A 292 31.42 -24.60 -18.16
N GLN A 293 30.58 -24.96 -17.17
CA GLN A 293 30.93 -25.93 -16.14
C GLN A 293 31.17 -27.34 -16.73
N LYS A 294 30.36 -27.78 -17.70
CA LYS A 294 30.56 -29.03 -18.45
C LYS A 294 31.86 -29.02 -19.26
N LYS A 295 32.20 -27.90 -19.90
CA LYS A 295 33.42 -27.76 -20.69
C LYS A 295 34.68 -27.76 -19.81
N ASN A 296 34.61 -27.13 -18.64
CA ASN A 296 35.72 -27.08 -17.68
C ASN A 296 36.11 -28.47 -17.15
N ARG A 297 35.14 -29.40 -17.00
CA ARG A 297 35.45 -30.79 -16.63
C ARG A 297 36.37 -31.48 -17.64
N LYS A 298 36.17 -31.24 -18.94
CA LYS A 298 37.03 -31.80 -20.00
C LYS A 298 38.43 -31.19 -19.98
N MET A 299 38.52 -29.89 -19.71
CA MET A 299 39.81 -29.20 -19.56
C MET A 299 40.60 -29.73 -18.35
N LEU A 300 39.93 -30.00 -17.23
CA LEU A 300 40.56 -30.56 -16.03
C LEU A 300 41.16 -31.95 -16.29
N VAL A 301 40.47 -32.81 -17.06
CA VAL A 301 41.00 -34.12 -17.47
C VAL A 301 42.24 -33.98 -18.36
N ILE A 302 42.23 -33.05 -19.31
CA ILE A 302 43.38 -32.77 -20.19
C ILE A 302 44.58 -32.28 -19.37
N LEU A 303 44.34 -31.41 -18.38
CA LEU A 303 45.39 -30.90 -17.49
C LEU A 303 46.01 -32.02 -16.64
N ILE A 304 45.20 -32.92 -16.08
CA ILE A 304 45.69 -34.10 -15.34
C ILE A 304 46.55 -34.99 -16.26
N LEU A 305 46.09 -35.27 -17.49
CA LEU A 305 46.84 -36.09 -18.44
C LEU A 305 48.21 -35.45 -18.78
N PHE A 306 48.25 -34.14 -18.98
CA PHE A 306 49.49 -33.40 -19.23
C PHE A 306 50.49 -33.50 -18.06
N VAL A 307 50.01 -33.38 -16.82
CA VAL A 307 50.85 -33.55 -15.61
C VAL A 307 51.42 -34.96 -15.52
N ILE A 308 50.62 -35.99 -15.81
CA ILE A 308 51.07 -37.40 -15.81
C ILE A 308 52.19 -37.62 -16.84
N ILE A 309 52.07 -37.05 -18.04
CA ILE A 309 53.09 -37.16 -19.09
C ILE A 309 54.42 -36.52 -18.64
N ILE A 310 54.37 -35.35 -18.01
CA ILE A 310 55.58 -34.69 -17.48
C ILE A 310 56.26 -35.58 -16.43
N VAL A 311 55.50 -36.14 -15.49
CA VAL A 311 56.05 -37.03 -14.45
C VAL A 311 56.72 -38.25 -15.08
N LEU A 312 56.09 -38.87 -16.09
CA LEU A 312 56.66 -39.99 -16.85
C LEU A 312 57.99 -39.63 -17.53
N ILE A 313 58.07 -38.45 -18.17
CA ILE A 313 59.29 -37.98 -18.84
C ILE A 313 60.42 -37.78 -17.82
N VAL A 314 60.13 -37.16 -16.67
CA VAL A 314 61.12 -36.93 -15.60
C VAL A 314 61.66 -38.26 -15.07
N VAL A 315 60.78 -39.24 -14.82
CA VAL A 315 61.18 -40.59 -14.39
C VAL A 315 62.05 -41.28 -15.45
N LEU A 316 61.68 -41.18 -16.73
CA LEU A 316 62.40 -41.86 -17.81
C LEU A 316 63.80 -41.27 -18.03
N VAL A 317 63.95 -39.95 -17.95
CA VAL A 317 65.27 -39.28 -17.97
C VAL A 317 66.10 -39.65 -16.74
N GLY A 318 65.47 -39.68 -15.55
CA GLY A 318 66.15 -40.07 -14.31
C GLY A 318 66.66 -41.52 -14.31
N VAL A 319 65.86 -42.46 -14.82
CA VAL A 319 66.24 -43.88 -14.92
C VAL A 319 67.29 -44.11 -16.01
N LYS A 320 67.23 -43.37 -17.13
CA LYS A 320 68.24 -43.48 -18.20
C LYS A 320 69.58 -42.83 -17.83
N SER A 321 69.58 -41.92 -16.87
CA SER A 321 70.78 -41.25 -16.36
C SER A 321 71.52 -42.04 -15.27
N HIS A 322 71.00 -43.20 -14.86
CA HIS A 322 71.57 -44.09 -13.86
C HIS A 322 71.98 -45.43 -14.47
#